data_AF-A0A142XL18-F1
#
_entry.id   AF-A0A142XL18-F1
#
_cell.length_a   1.000
_cell.length_b   1.000
_cell.length_c   1.000
_cell.angle_alpha   90.00
_cell.angle_beta   90.00
_cell.angle_gamma   90.00
#
_symmetry.space_group_name_H-M   'P 1'
#
loop_
_entity.id
_entity.type
_entity.pdbx_description
1 polymer ?
#
loop_
_entity_poly.entity_id
_entity_poly.type
_entity_poly.pdbx_seq_one_letter_code
_entity_poly.pdbx_strand_id
1 'polypeptide(L)' 'MIGAVTVSPRTRRLGLYFANRIDGYFGAGEVVAFLRNLLRSLSGKVLVVWDGDSNHTHTRVW' A
#
# COMPACT_ATOMS: atom_id res chain seq x y z
N MET A 1 10.26 -4.20 -2.00
CA MET A 1 9.59 -3.85 -0.73
C MET A 1 8.32 -3.07 -1.06
N ILE A 2 7.25 -3.26 -0.29
CA ILE A 2 6.07 -2.37 -0.27
C ILE A 2 5.89 -1.86 1.16
N GLY A 3 5.52 -0.59 1.31
CA GLY A 3 5.30 0.03 2.61
C GLY A 3 4.13 1.00 2.61
N ALA A 4 3.59 1.26 3.80
CA ALA A 4 2.58 2.27 4.03
C ALA A 4 2.76 2.93 5.40
N VAL A 5 2.46 4.22 5.46
CA VAL A 5 2.39 5.01 6.69
C VAL A 5 0.95 5.45 6.88
N THR A 6 0.42 5.29 8.08
CA THR A 6 -0.95 5.72 8.42
C THR A 6 -0.92 6.70 9.58
N VAL A 7 -1.69 7.77 9.46
CA VAL A 7 -1.85 8.77 10.53
C VAL A 7 -3.32 8.83 10.90
N SER A 8 -3.63 8.67 12.19
CA SER A 8 -4.96 8.91 12.75
C SER A 8 -4.89 10.09 13.73
N PRO A 9 -5.27 11.31 13.31
CA PRO A 9 -5.28 12.46 14.20
C PRO A 9 -6.23 12.30 15.39
N ARG A 10 -7.42 11.72 15.14
CA ARG A 10 -8.46 11.53 16.17
C ARG A 10 -8.00 10.64 17.31
N THR A 11 -7.32 9.54 17.00
CA THR A 11 -6.81 8.60 18.02
C THR A 11 -5.33 8.82 18.34
N ARG A 12 -4.68 9.83 17.74
CA ARG A 12 -3.25 10.15 17.85
C ARG A 12 -2.34 8.95 17.61
N ARG A 13 -2.59 8.18 16.55
CA ARG A 13 -1.79 6.99 16.20
C ARG A 13 -1.02 7.19 14.89
N LEU A 14 0.23 6.73 14.90
CA LEU A 14 1.06 6.53 13.71
C LEU A 14 1.24 5.03 13.51
N GLY A 15 1.02 4.53 12.30
CA GLY A 15 1.21 3.13 11.94
C GLY A 15 2.20 3.00 10.79
N LEU A 16 3.08 2.01 10.88
CA LEU A 16 4.07 1.65 9.87
C LEU A 16 3.81 0.20 9.46
N TYR A 17 3.59 0.00 8.17
CA TYR A 17 3.29 -1.32 7.60
C TYR A 17 4.23 -1.56 6.44
N PHE A 18 4.77 -2.76 6.34
CA PHE A 18 5.60 -3.13 5.22
C PHE A 18 5.54 -4.64 4.97
N ALA A 19 5.82 -5.02 3.74
CA ALA A 19 6.09 -6.39 3.38
C ALA A 19 7.37 -6.44 2.55
N ASN A 20 8.20 -7.43 2.88
CA ASN A 20 9.44 -7.71 2.18
C ASN A 20 9.28 -8.96 1.33
N ARG A 21 9.94 -8.94 0.18
CA ARG A 21 10.25 -10.15 -0.57
C ARG A 21 11.76 -10.30 -0.60
N ILE A 22 12.18 -11.56 -0.51
CA ILE A 22 13.59 -11.93 -0.66
C ILE A 22 13.98 -11.81 -2.13
N ASP A 23 13.02 -11.98 -3.05
CA ASP A 23 13.19 -11.96 -4.49
C ASP A 23 12.07 -11.19 -5.22
N GLY A 24 12.43 -10.53 -6.32
CA GLY A 24 11.48 -9.91 -7.25
C GLY A 24 10.73 -8.67 -6.73
N TYR A 25 9.73 -8.26 -7.52
CA TYR A 25 8.88 -7.10 -7.27
C TYR A 25 7.47 -7.50 -6.83
N PHE A 26 6.77 -6.58 -6.16
CA PHE A 26 5.35 -6.75 -5.85
C PHE A 26 4.51 -6.45 -7.10
N GLY A 27 3.76 -7.45 -7.55
CA GLY A 27 2.77 -7.30 -8.61
C GLY A 27 1.42 -6.77 -8.09
N ALA A 28 0.53 -6.38 -9.00
CA ALA A 28 -0.75 -5.76 -8.66
C ALA A 28 -1.59 -6.59 -7.68
N GLY A 29 -1.63 -7.92 -7.83
CA GLY A 29 -2.39 -8.80 -6.93
C GLY A 29 -1.88 -8.75 -5.48
N GLU A 30 -0.56 -8.67 -5.31
CA GLU A 30 0.08 -8.61 -4.00
C GLU A 30 -0.07 -7.23 -3.36
N VAL A 31 -0.01 -6.17 -4.18
CA VAL A 31 -0.35 -4.81 -3.75
C VAL A 31 -1.79 -4.74 -3.24
N VAL A 32 -2.75 -5.31 -3.98
CA VAL A 32 -4.16 -5.37 -3.56
C VAL A 32 -4.33 -6.17 -2.27
N ALA A 33 -3.64 -7.30 -2.13
CA ALA A 33 -3.68 -8.10 -0.91
C ALA A 33 -3.12 -7.33 0.30
N PHE A 34 -1.98 -6.65 0.12
CA PHE A 34 -1.39 -5.77 1.13
C PHE A 34 -2.37 -4.68 1.57
N LEU A 35 -2.97 -3.97 0.61
CA LEU A 35 -3.94 -2.90 0.91
C LEU A 35 -5.17 -3.43 1.64
N ARG A 36 -5.71 -4.60 1.23
CA ARG A 36 -6.85 -5.22 1.94
C ARG A 36 -6.50 -5.55 3.40
N ASN A 37 -5.31 -6.09 3.64
CA ASN A 37 -4.86 -6.41 4.99
C ASN A 37 -4.62 -5.15 5.83
N LEU A 38 -3.99 -4.13 5.24
CA LEU A 38 -3.81 -2.83 5.86
C LEU A 38 -5.16 -2.20 6.26
N LEU A 39 -6.13 -2.16 5.34
CA LEU A 39 -7.43 -1.54 5.61
C LEU A 39 -8.20 -2.28 6.71
N ARG A 40 -7.98 -3.58 6.92
CA ARG A 40 -8.57 -4.33 8.04
C ARG A 40 -7.98 -3.96 9.40
N SER A 41 -6.75 -3.46 9.47
CA SER A 41 -6.13 -3.02 10.73
C SER A 41 -6.48 -1.58 11.09
N LEU A 42 -7.04 -0.81 10.15
CA LEU A 42 -7.42 0.59 10.35
C LEU A 42 -8.91 0.69 10.71
N SER A 43 -9.22 1.54 11.69
CA SER A 43 -10.58 1.80 12.13
C SER A 43 -11.12 3.11 11.54
N GLY A 44 -12.32 3.09 10.97
CA GLY A 44 -13.05 4.28 10.53
C GLY A 44 -12.86 4.60 9.04
N LYS A 45 -13.20 5.84 8.66
CA LYS A 45 -13.04 6.30 7.26
C LYS A 45 -11.55 6.44 6.94
N VAL A 46 -11.12 5.81 5.85
CA VAL A 46 -9.72 5.85 5.37
C VAL A 46 -9.67 6.62 4.05
N LEU A 47 -8.73 7.54 3.93
CA LEU A 47 -8.32 8.16 2.67
C LEU A 47 -6.99 7.54 2.26
N VAL A 48 -6.93 6.97 1.06
CA VAL A 48 -5.69 6.44 0.48
C VAL A 48 -5.09 7.51 -0.42
N VAL A 49 -3.84 7.87 -0.16
CA VAL A 49 -3.03 8.71 -1.04
C VAL A 49 -1.98 7.81 -1.68
N TRP A 50 -1.95 7.79 -3.00
CA TRP A 50 -1.02 6.99 -3.80
C TRP A 50 -0.31 7.93 -4.77
N ASP A 51 1.00 7.76 -4.95
CA ASP A 51 1.85 8.67 -5.74
C ASP A 51 1.53 8.63 -7.24
N GLY A 52 0.79 7.61 -7.70
CA GLY A 52 0.35 7.48 -9.08
C GLY A 52 1.49 7.16 -10.04
N ASP A 53 2.67 6.82 -9.51
CA ASP A 53 3.86 6.67 -10.34
C ASP A 53 3.74 5.43 -11.25
N SER A 54 4.27 5.59 -12.46
CA SER A 54 4.14 4.65 -13.56
C SER A 54 5.10 3.46 -13.48
N ASN A 55 5.73 3.23 -12.32
CA ASN A 55 6.61 2.08 -12.07
C ASN A 55 5.93 0.71 -12.22
N HIS A 56 4.60 0.69 -12.42
CA HIS A 56 3.80 -0.49 -12.71
C HIS A 56 3.07 -0.45 -14.06
N THR A 57 3.33 0.56 -14.90
CA THR A 57 2.82 0.59 -16.27
C THR A 57 3.58 -0.45 -17.08
N HIS A 58 2.94 -1.60 -17.29
CA HIS A 58 3.35 -2.52 -18.35
C HIS A 58 3.23 -1.73 -19.66
N THR A 59 4.37 -1.42 -20.29
CA THR A 59 4.43 -0.81 -21.61
C THR A 59 3.46 -1.53 -22.53
N ARG A 60 2.35 -0.88 -22.90
CA ARG A 60 1.49 -1.36 -23.97
C ARG A 60 2.14 -0.91 -25.26
N VAL A 61 2.97 -1.78 -25.82
CA VAL A 61 3.39 -1.67 -27.22
C VAL A 61 2.16 -1.86 -28.10
N TRP A 62 1.79 -0.78 -28.80
CA TRP A 62 1.17 -0.81 -30.13
C TRP A 62 1.94 0.17 -30.99
#